data_AF-A0A1V1NRH3-F1
#
_entry.id   AF-A0A1V1NRH3-F1
#
_cell.length_a   1.000
_cell.length_b   1.000
_cell.length_c   1.000
_cell.angle_alpha   90.00
_cell.angle_beta   90.00
_cell.angle_gamma   90.00
#
_symmetry.space_group_name_H-M   'P 1'
#
loop_
_entity.id
_entity.type
_entity.pdbx_description
1 polymer ?
#
loop_
_entity_poly.entity_id
_entity_poly.type
_entity_poly.pdbx_seq_one_letter_code
_entity_poly.pdbx_strand_id
1 'polypeptide(L)'
;SWRRGVKEVVWLLCNAPSGSIIAYATSPGNTASDGTGRSNGLYTSAILKHIQTPNITIEQMFKLVRSTIINWSGDKQVPWESTSLRGNFYFNIE
;
A
#
# COMPACT_ATOMS: atom_id res chain seq x y z
N SER A 1 1.36 -15.92 3.05
CA SER A 1 2.41 -14.89 3.00
C SER A 1 3.21 -14.92 1.69
N TRP A 2 3.41 -13.76 1.06
CA TRP A 2 4.29 -13.57 -0.13
C TRP A 2 5.64 -13.00 0.30
N ARG A 3 6.76 -13.49 -0.28
CA ARG A 3 8.12 -12.97 -0.06
C ARG A 3 8.67 -12.34 -1.34
N ARG A 4 9.24 -11.13 -1.25
CA ARG A 4 9.97 -10.50 -2.37
C ARG A 4 11.44 -10.94 -2.31
N GLY A 5 11.88 -11.77 -3.26
CA GLY A 5 13.29 -12.10 -3.44
C GLY A 5 14.06 -10.89 -3.94
N VAL A 6 15.13 -10.50 -3.26
CA VAL A 6 16.07 -9.49 -3.75
C VAL A 6 17.00 -10.19 -4.73
N LYS A 7 16.63 -10.20 -6.01
CA LYS A 7 17.55 -10.51 -7.10
C LYS A 7 17.54 -9.35 -8.08
N GLU A 8 18.55 -8.50 -7.91
CA GLU A 8 19.08 -7.53 -8.87
C GLU A 8 18.16 -6.37 -9.31
N VAL A 9 18.83 -5.29 -9.69
CA VAL A 9 18.31 -3.96 -10.00
C VAL A 9 17.44 -4.01 -11.27
N VAL A 10 16.18 -4.46 -11.15
CA VAL A 10 15.23 -4.51 -12.28
C VAL A 10 13.96 -3.70 -12.01
N TRP A 11 13.61 -3.43 -10.74
CA TRP A 11 12.37 -2.73 -10.40
C TRP A 11 12.35 -1.23 -10.73
N LEU A 12 13.52 -0.58 -10.81
CA LEU A 12 13.62 0.83 -11.20
C LEU A 12 13.43 1.05 -12.71
N LEU A 13 13.44 -0.02 -13.52
CA LEU A 13 13.29 0.03 -14.99
C LEU A 13 11.89 -0.36 -15.48
N CYS A 14 10.97 -0.68 -14.57
CA CYS A 14 9.56 -0.85 -14.95
C CYS A 14 8.99 0.54 -15.25
N ASN A 15 8.93 0.90 -16.53
CA ASN A 15 8.10 2.00 -17.01
C ASN A 15 6.64 1.67 -16.67
N ALA A 16 6.22 1.96 -15.45
CA ALA A 16 4.84 1.77 -15.04
C ALA A 16 3.97 2.56 -16.03
N PRO A 17 2.95 1.94 -16.66
CA PRO A 17 2.07 2.63 -17.59
C PRO A 17 1.63 3.96 -16.99
N SER A 18 1.68 5.04 -17.77
CA SER A 18 1.34 6.37 -17.25
C SER A 18 -0.05 6.37 -16.61
N GLY A 19 -0.18 7.00 -15.44
CA GLY A 19 -1.44 7.01 -14.69
C GLY A 19 -1.65 5.77 -13.83
N SER A 20 -0.61 5.00 -13.50
CA SER A 20 -0.72 3.84 -12.62
C SER A 20 -0.16 4.12 -11.22
N ILE A 21 -0.65 3.34 -10.26
CA ILE A 21 -0.08 3.23 -8.93
C ILE A 21 0.04 1.75 -8.58
N ILE A 22 1.20 1.35 -8.07
CA ILE A 22 1.47 0.01 -7.58
C ILE A 22 1.73 0.13 -6.09
N ALA A 23 0.83 -0.42 -5.29
CA ALA A 23 0.90 -0.37 -3.84
C ALA A 23 1.20 -1.76 -3.26
N TYR A 24 2.23 -1.85 -2.44
CA TYR A 24 2.75 -3.09 -1.89
C TYR A 24 2.47 -3.17 -0.39
N ALA A 25 2.02 -4.34 0.06
CA ALA A 25 1.64 -4.56 1.46
C ALA A 25 2.81 -4.43 2.46
N THR A 26 4.06 -4.56 1.99
CA THR A 26 5.27 -4.46 2.81
C THR A 26 6.49 -4.12 1.96
N SER A 27 7.56 -3.66 2.62
CA SER A 27 8.83 -3.32 2.00
C SER A 27 9.55 -4.55 1.43
N PRO A 28 10.51 -4.37 0.51
CA PRO A 28 11.34 -5.47 0.00
C PRO A 28 11.98 -6.29 1.12
N GLY A 29 12.04 -7.62 0.95
CA GLY A 29 12.59 -8.53 1.96
C GLY A 29 11.72 -8.80 3.18
N ASN A 30 10.65 -8.02 3.41
CA ASN A 30 9.76 -8.19 4.55
C ASN A 30 8.49 -8.99 4.19
N THR A 31 7.79 -9.45 5.24
CA THR A 31 6.56 -10.24 5.12
C THR A 31 5.35 -9.39 5.52
N ALA A 32 4.26 -9.50 4.77
CA ALA A 32 2.98 -8.91 5.14
C ALA A 32 2.19 -9.90 6.03
N SER A 33 1.54 -9.37 7.06
CA SER A 33 0.69 -10.16 7.96
C SER A 33 -0.63 -10.51 7.30
N ASP A 34 -0.95 -11.80 7.30
CA ASP A 34 -2.23 -12.35 6.81
C ASP A 34 -3.39 -12.12 7.81
N GLY A 35 -3.13 -11.50 8.98
CA GLY A 35 -4.14 -11.24 10.02
C GLY A 35 -4.34 -12.43 10.97
N THR A 36 -5.38 -12.36 11.82
CA THR A 36 -5.75 -13.45 12.73
C THR A 36 -7.04 -14.14 12.28
N GLY A 37 -6.98 -15.48 12.16
CA GLY A 37 -8.15 -16.31 11.88
C GLY A 37 -8.75 -16.08 10.48
N ARG A 38 -10.07 -15.81 10.43
CA ARG A 38 -10.84 -15.58 9.19
C ARG A 38 -10.86 -14.10 8.74
N SER A 39 -10.04 -13.25 9.36
CA SER A 39 -10.02 -11.82 9.06
C SER A 39 -9.14 -11.51 7.85
N ASN A 40 -9.36 -10.34 7.24
CA ASN A 40 -8.45 -9.84 6.21
C ASN A 40 -7.03 -9.61 6.78
N GLY A 41 -6.04 -9.68 5.89
CA GLY A 41 -4.68 -9.27 6.22
C GLY A 41 -4.59 -7.82 6.67
N LEU A 42 -3.49 -7.49 7.36
CA LEU A 42 -3.31 -6.18 8.02
C LEU A 42 -3.37 -5.04 6.98
N TYR A 43 -2.81 -5.27 5.79
CA TYR A 43 -2.84 -4.32 4.68
C TYR A 43 -4.26 -4.05 4.14
N THR A 44 -4.98 -5.12 3.79
CA THR A 44 -6.35 -5.03 3.29
C THR A 44 -7.28 -4.40 4.32
N SER A 45 -7.14 -4.77 5.59
CA SER A 45 -7.92 -4.20 6.69
C SER A 45 -7.70 -2.69 6.81
N ALA A 46 -6.47 -2.21 6.64
CA ALA A 46 -6.17 -0.78 6.66
C ALA A 46 -6.71 -0.04 5.42
N ILE A 47 -6.68 -0.65 4.22
CA ILE A 47 -7.31 -0.07 3.03
C ILE A 47 -8.81 0.11 3.24
N LEU A 48 -9.50 -0.94 3.71
CA LEU A 48 -10.95 -0.89 3.95
C LEU A 48 -11.34 0.20 4.96
N LYS A 49 -10.46 0.52 5.91
CA LYS A 49 -10.66 1.61 6.86
C LYS A 49 -10.64 3.00 6.23
N HIS A 50 -9.86 3.23 5.16
CA HIS A 50 -9.59 4.56 4.61
C HIS A 50 -10.08 4.79 3.19
N ILE A 51 -10.49 3.75 2.46
CA ILE A 51 -10.89 3.86 1.05
C ILE A 51 -12.14 4.71 0.84
N GLN A 52 -13.02 4.79 1.85
CA GLN A 52 -14.24 5.58 1.81
C GLN A 52 -14.08 7.01 2.34
N THR A 53 -12.89 7.37 2.85
CA THR A 53 -12.64 8.73 3.36
C THR A 53 -12.86 9.75 2.25
N PRO A 54 -13.80 10.69 2.39
CA PRO A 54 -14.14 11.63 1.34
C PRO A 54 -13.04 12.68 1.16
N ASN A 55 -12.96 13.24 -0.04
CA ASN A 55 -12.19 14.46 -0.35
C ASN A 55 -10.68 14.37 -0.07
N ILE A 56 -10.11 13.15 -0.11
CA ILE A 56 -8.67 12.93 -0.05
C ILE A 56 -8.14 12.27 -1.31
N THR A 57 -6.94 12.67 -1.73
CA THR A 57 -6.28 12.02 -2.86
C THR A 57 -5.91 10.58 -2.52
N ILE A 58 -5.76 9.73 -3.53
CA ILE A 58 -5.29 8.35 -3.36
C ILE A 58 -3.95 8.27 -2.62
N GLU A 59 -3.05 9.24 -2.84
CA GLU A 59 -1.76 9.31 -2.15
C GLU A 59 -1.92 9.66 -0.67
N GLN A 60 -2.87 10.54 -0.33
CA GLN A 60 -3.23 10.81 1.07
C GLN A 60 -3.86 9.58 1.72
N MET A 61 -4.75 8.88 1.02
CA MET A 61 -5.35 7.63 1.51
C MET A 61 -4.28 6.57 1.79
N PHE A 62 -3.33 6.35 0.89
CA PHE A 62 -2.22 5.40 1.12
C PHE A 62 -1.27 5.84 2.23
N LYS A 63 -1.05 7.15 2.44
CA LYS A 63 -0.33 7.65 3.63
C LYS A 63 -1.04 7.25 4.93
N LEU A 64 -2.37 7.39 5.01
CA LEU A 64 -3.17 6.97 6.17
C LEU A 64 -3.12 5.45 6.38
N VAL A 65 -3.20 4.67 5.29
CA VAL A 65 -3.03 3.21 5.30
C VAL A 65 -1.67 2.84 5.89
N ARG A 66 -0.58 3.46 5.41
CA ARG A 66 0.78 3.24 5.93
C ARG A 66 0.89 3.55 7.41
N SER A 67 0.42 4.72 7.86
CA SER A 67 0.42 5.10 9.28
C SER A 67 -0.35 4.11 10.15
N THR A 68 -1.49 3.63 9.66
CA THR A 68 -2.32 2.63 10.37
C THR A 68 -1.59 1.31 10.52
N ILE A 69 -0.92 0.85 9.47
CA ILE A 69 -0.21 -0.42 9.45
C ILE A 69 1.03 -0.38 10.34
N ILE A 70 1.78 0.72 10.30
CA ILE A 70 2.92 0.94 11.19
C ILE A 70 2.47 0.85 12.65
N ASN A 71 1.38 1.54 13.00
CA ASN A 71 0.82 1.52 14.35
C ASN A 71 0.32 0.13 14.77
N TRP A 72 -0.42 -0.58 13.92
CA TRP A 72 -0.95 -1.91 14.24
C TRP A 72 0.11 -3.00 14.31
N SER A 73 1.16 -2.88 13.50
CA SER A 73 2.24 -3.88 13.45
C SER A 73 3.37 -3.60 14.44
N GLY A 74 3.41 -2.41 15.04
CA GLY A 74 4.55 -1.94 15.84
C GLY A 74 5.82 -1.87 15.00
N ASP A 75 5.74 -1.16 13.86
CA ASP A 75 6.82 -0.98 12.88
C ASP A 75 7.31 -2.26 12.16
N LYS A 76 6.69 -3.42 12.39
CA LYS A 76 7.09 -4.70 11.77
C LYS A 76 6.69 -4.82 10.29
N GLN A 77 5.67 -4.08 9.86
CA GLN A 77 5.21 -4.07 8.49
C GLN A 77 5.16 -2.62 7.99
N VAL A 78 5.89 -2.33 6.91
CA VAL A 78 5.97 -0.99 6.33
C VAL A 78 5.59 -1.04 4.85
N PRO A 79 4.36 -0.63 4.47
CA PRO A 79 3.89 -0.60 3.09
C PRO A 79 4.59 0.47 2.23
N TRP A 80 4.75 0.16 0.95
CA TRP A 80 5.43 1.01 -0.04
C TRP A 80 4.59 1.16 -1.31
N GLU A 81 4.67 2.32 -1.96
CA GLU A 81 3.93 2.64 -3.18
C GLU A 81 4.88 3.17 -4.25
N SER A 82 4.62 2.81 -5.50
CA SER A 82 5.25 3.37 -6.70
C SER A 82 4.16 4.01 -7.55
N THR A 83 4.31 5.28 -7.90
CA THR A 83 3.28 6.07 -8.59
C THR A 83 3.81 6.68 -9.87
N SER A 84 3.01 6.63 -10.93
CA SER A 84 3.16 7.39 -12.17
C SER A 84 1.88 8.19 -12.49
N LEU A 85 1.11 8.53 -11.45
CA LEU A 85 -0.10 9.35 -11.55
C LEU A 85 0.24 10.74 -12.10
N ARG A 86 -0.56 11.22 -13.05
CA ARG A 86 -0.39 12.55 -13.67
C ARG A 86 -1.24 13.64 -13.03
N GLY A 87 -2.16 13.27 -12.16
CA GLY A 87 -3.08 14.19 -11.50
C GLY A 87 -3.72 13.53 -10.28
N ASN A 88 -4.56 14.30 -9.60
CA ASN A 88 -5.22 13.84 -8.40
C ASN A 88 -6.32 12.83 -8.74
N PHE A 89 -6.28 11.68 -8.09
CA PHE A 89 -7.35 10.69 -8.10
C PHE A 89 -7.99 10.64 -6.72
N TYR A 90 -9.30 10.51 -6.68
CA TYR A 90 -10.10 10.42 -5.46
C TYR A 90 -10.99 9.18 -5.57
N PHE A 91 -11.05 8.38 -4.50
CA PHE A 91 -12.01 7.27 -4.44
C PHE A 91 -13.42 7.74 -4.09
N ASN A 92 -13.54 8.82 -3.32
CA ASN A 92 -14.80 9.39 -2.89
C ASN A 92 -14.72 10.92 -2.90
N ILE A 93 -15.63 11.56 -3.64
CA ILE A 93 -15.81 13.01 -3.71
C ILE A 93 -17.23 13.28 -3.22
N GLU A 94 -17.36 14.16 -2.23
CA GLU A 94 -18.65 14.64 -1.73
C GLU A 94 -18.97 16.04 -2.27
#